data_AF-C8W0J7-F1
#
_entry.id   AF-C8W0J7-F1
#
_cell.length_a   1.000
_cell.length_b   1.000
_cell.length_c   1.000
_cell.angle_alpha   90.00
_cell.angle_beta   90.00
_cell.angle_gamma   90.00
#
_symmetry.space_group_name_H-M   'P 1'
#
loop_
_entity.id
_entity.type
_entity.pdbx_description
1 polymer ?
#
loop_
_entity_poly.entity_id
_entity_poly.type
_entity_poly.pdbx_seq_one_letter_code
_entity_poly.pdbx_strand_id
1 'polypeptide(L)'
;MDASVTGSKTFDDYKDVCMRWAKDLAERRGTSKFQICSVKPEEIKNFLDRIAMTHRPDTVHQYCAALQKLENMTNNYFGKVEWNINDFEKPKRSRENVTEQRGPAYKEHEADRLISEMVRQDKRAADALLFIRATGCRAETIFGRQMKKGGKVVVNGVVVKGTKVFRDFSKAVKAERIDLVKGTVTLTEKGGKTRTVAYDRKYQKFMERLVNDNPTSSIFVGLKQPTVYNRIKRISSETGFTGRGLHGMRKTFAVQRHADYTHRINELVNKKDWLTLSKEFQTSEQKAKELCRKPYTKTVDNLARLKLTKDLGHNRIEVTFRYVPKTV
;
A
#
# COMPACT_ATOMS: atom_id res chain seq x y z
N MET A 1 12.77 -8.14 -18.70
CA MET A 1 11.66 -7.32 -18.13
C MET A 1 11.65 -7.52 -16.63
N ASP A 2 12.49 -6.77 -15.91
CA ASP A 2 12.62 -6.90 -14.45
C ASP A 2 11.93 -5.75 -13.74
N ALA A 3 10.87 -6.08 -13.01
CA ALA A 3 10.21 -5.15 -12.10
C ALA A 3 11.12 -4.92 -10.89
N SER A 4 11.97 -3.88 -10.96
CA SER A 4 12.83 -3.45 -9.87
C SER A 4 12.01 -2.86 -8.71
N VAL A 5 11.51 -3.75 -7.86
CA VAL A 5 10.90 -3.41 -6.57
C VAL A 5 12.02 -3.14 -5.56
N THR A 6 12.18 -1.86 -5.23
CA THR A 6 12.84 -1.29 -4.04
C THR A 6 13.54 -2.28 -3.09
N GLY A 7 14.81 -2.60 -3.35
CA GLY A 7 15.52 -3.76 -2.79
C GLY A 7 15.79 -3.79 -1.27
N SER A 8 15.80 -2.68 -0.52
CA SER A 8 16.30 -2.72 0.87
C SER A 8 15.32 -3.22 1.92
N LYS A 9 14.03 -2.85 1.85
CA LYS A 9 13.03 -3.36 2.83
C LYS A 9 12.78 -4.84 2.60
N THR A 10 12.67 -5.24 1.34
CA THR A 10 12.61 -6.65 0.97
C THR A 10 13.88 -7.38 1.38
N PHE A 11 15.07 -6.79 1.23
CA PHE A 11 16.29 -7.40 1.74
C PHE A 11 16.30 -7.57 3.27
N ASP A 12 15.92 -6.52 4.02
CA ASP A 12 15.87 -6.57 5.49
C ASP A 12 14.83 -7.62 5.95
N ASP A 13 13.62 -7.64 5.34
CA ASP A 13 12.57 -8.62 5.64
C ASP A 13 13.04 -10.06 5.34
N TYR A 14 13.73 -10.28 4.20
CA TYR A 14 14.27 -11.61 3.84
C TYR A 14 15.40 -12.03 4.78
N LYS A 15 16.29 -11.10 5.14
CA LYS A 15 17.38 -11.34 6.07
C LYS A 15 16.82 -11.73 7.43
N ASP A 16 15.85 -11.00 7.97
CA ASP A 16 15.28 -11.26 9.28
C ASP A 16 14.60 -12.64 9.33
N VAL A 17 13.91 -13.04 8.25
CA VAL A 17 13.38 -14.40 8.11
C VAL A 17 14.49 -15.44 8.15
N CYS A 18 15.53 -15.28 7.31
CA CYS A 18 16.62 -16.25 7.23
C CYS A 18 17.39 -16.36 8.54
N MET A 19 17.60 -15.24 9.24
CA MET A 19 18.26 -15.23 10.56
C MET A 19 17.40 -15.90 11.63
N ARG A 20 16.08 -15.68 11.62
CA ARG A 20 15.17 -16.35 12.56
C ARG A 20 15.13 -17.85 12.31
N TRP A 21 15.10 -18.27 11.05
CA TRP A 21 15.21 -19.67 10.68
C TRP A 21 16.54 -20.28 11.15
N ALA A 22 17.66 -19.62 10.88
CA ALA A 22 18.97 -20.10 11.30
C ALA A 22 19.09 -20.21 12.84
N LYS A 23 18.47 -19.29 13.58
CA LYS A 23 18.40 -19.34 15.04
C LYS A 23 17.58 -20.54 15.54
N ASP A 24 16.39 -20.75 14.99
CA ASP A 24 15.54 -21.91 15.34
C ASP A 24 16.26 -23.22 15.01
N LEU A 25 16.91 -23.32 13.85
CA LEU A 25 17.69 -24.50 13.47
C LEU A 25 18.87 -24.74 14.41
N ALA A 26 19.57 -23.68 14.82
CA ALA A 26 20.67 -23.78 15.77
C ALA A 26 20.21 -24.32 17.13
N GLU A 27 19.07 -23.83 17.64
CA GLU A 27 18.45 -24.30 18.87
C GLU A 27 18.08 -25.79 18.77
N ARG A 28 17.51 -26.22 17.64
CA ARG A 28 17.11 -27.62 17.41
C ARG A 28 18.27 -28.58 17.26
N ARG A 29 19.36 -28.14 16.64
CA ARG A 29 20.59 -28.94 16.50
C ARG A 29 21.50 -28.87 17.73
N GLY A 30 21.19 -28.00 18.70
CA GLY A 30 22.06 -27.76 19.86
C GLY A 30 23.40 -27.11 19.50
N THR A 31 23.52 -26.51 18.31
CA THR A 31 24.76 -25.89 17.82
C THR A 31 24.48 -24.74 16.86
N SER A 32 25.23 -23.65 16.98
CA SER A 32 25.20 -22.53 16.03
C SER A 32 26.08 -22.76 14.79
N LYS A 33 26.77 -23.91 14.71
CA LYS A 33 27.65 -24.27 13.60
C LYS A 33 27.05 -25.43 12.81
N PHE A 34 26.59 -25.14 11.60
CA PHE A 34 26.13 -26.15 10.65
C PHE A 34 26.36 -25.67 9.21
N GLN A 35 26.55 -26.63 8.30
CA GLN A 35 26.65 -26.34 6.87
C GLN A 35 25.25 -26.16 6.28
N ILE A 36 25.04 -25.11 5.50
CA ILE A 36 23.75 -24.86 4.85
C ILE A 36 23.34 -25.99 3.91
N CYS A 37 24.32 -26.65 3.27
CA CYS A 37 24.08 -27.82 2.40
C CYS A 37 23.70 -29.10 3.17
N SER A 38 23.88 -29.13 4.50
CA SER A 38 23.51 -30.27 5.36
C SER A 38 22.08 -30.18 5.90
N VAL A 39 21.34 -29.14 5.53
CA VAL A 39 19.96 -28.92 5.98
C VAL A 39 19.02 -29.85 5.23
N LYS A 40 18.22 -30.61 5.98
CA LYS A 40 17.24 -31.55 5.44
C LYS A 40 15.90 -30.88 5.15
N PRO A 41 15.14 -31.33 4.13
CA PRO A 41 13.81 -30.82 3.84
C PRO A 41 12.87 -30.84 5.04
N GLU A 42 12.96 -31.87 5.90
CA GLU A 42 12.13 -32.01 7.09
C GLU A 42 12.36 -30.89 8.11
N GLU A 43 13.61 -30.40 8.22
CA GLU A 43 13.94 -29.30 9.14
C GLU A 43 13.32 -27.97 8.67
N ILE A 44 13.24 -27.77 7.35
CA ILE A 44 12.57 -26.64 6.73
C ILE A 44 11.06 -26.74 6.93
N LYS A 45 10.47 -27.90 6.65
CA LYS A 45 9.04 -28.16 6.84
C LYS A 45 8.62 -27.93 8.29
N ASN A 46 9.32 -28.53 9.25
CA ASN A 46 9.04 -28.40 10.68
C ASN A 46 9.10 -26.94 11.14
N PHE A 47 10.03 -26.14 10.61
CA PHE A 47 10.09 -24.70 10.88
C PHE A 47 8.87 -23.96 10.31
N LEU A 48 8.51 -24.21 9.05
CA LEU A 48 7.36 -23.58 8.43
C LEU A 48 6.04 -23.95 9.12
N ASP A 49 5.89 -25.19 9.60
CA ASP A 49 4.75 -25.63 10.42
C ASP A 49 4.63 -24.80 11.70
N ARG A 50 5.74 -24.60 12.43
CA ARG A 50 5.77 -23.74 13.63
C ARG A 50 5.40 -22.29 13.33
N ILE A 51 5.89 -21.76 12.21
CA ILE A 51 5.54 -20.40 11.78
C ILE A 51 4.04 -20.33 11.43
N ALA A 52 3.49 -21.34 10.77
CA ALA A 52 2.06 -21.40 10.44
C ALA A 52 1.14 -21.46 11.67
N MET A 53 1.59 -22.09 12.76
CA MET A 53 0.86 -22.13 14.03
C MET A 53 0.81 -20.77 14.74
N THR A 54 1.82 -19.92 14.55
CA THR A 54 2.02 -18.72 15.36
C THR A 54 1.86 -17.42 14.58
N HIS A 55 1.84 -17.49 13.25
CA HIS A 55 1.80 -16.33 12.38
C HIS A 55 0.68 -16.43 11.35
N ARG A 56 0.27 -15.26 10.87
CA ARG A 56 -0.78 -15.13 9.86
C ARG A 56 -0.34 -15.67 8.51
N PRO A 57 -1.29 -16.03 7.62
CA PRO A 57 -0.97 -16.58 6.30
C PRO A 57 0.00 -15.73 5.48
N ASP A 58 -0.15 -14.40 5.44
CA ASP A 58 0.79 -13.55 4.66
C ASP A 58 2.23 -13.64 5.17
N THR A 59 2.43 -13.75 6.48
CA THR A 59 3.75 -13.94 7.07
C THR A 59 4.31 -15.30 6.71
N VAL A 60 3.51 -16.36 6.78
CA VAL A 60 3.93 -17.71 6.35
C VAL A 60 4.37 -17.71 4.90
N HIS A 61 3.61 -17.06 4.01
CA HIS A 61 3.97 -16.93 2.60
C HIS A 61 5.27 -16.12 2.39
N GLN A 62 5.51 -15.08 3.20
CA GLN A 62 6.79 -14.36 3.17
C GLN A 62 7.94 -15.26 3.59
N TYR A 63 7.75 -16.11 4.60
CA TYR A 63 8.77 -17.05 5.06
C TYR A 63 9.10 -18.08 3.99
N CYS A 64 8.09 -18.70 3.37
CA CYS A 64 8.31 -19.60 2.24
C CYS A 64 9.08 -18.92 1.09
N ALA A 65 8.69 -17.71 0.70
CA ALA A 65 9.36 -16.99 -0.38
C ALA A 65 10.82 -16.62 -0.05
N ALA A 66 11.12 -16.32 1.22
CA ALA A 66 12.47 -16.03 1.67
C ALA A 66 13.36 -17.27 1.70
N LEU A 67 12.86 -18.38 2.24
CA LEU A 67 13.57 -19.65 2.25
C LEU A 67 13.78 -20.21 0.84
N GLN A 68 12.80 -20.08 -0.06
CA GLN A 68 12.96 -20.48 -1.47
C GLN A 68 14.08 -19.70 -2.14
N LYS A 69 14.21 -18.41 -1.82
CA LYS A 69 15.31 -17.59 -2.34
C LYS A 69 16.65 -18.00 -1.75
N LEU A 70 16.68 -18.38 -0.47
CA LEU A 70 17.88 -18.90 0.18
C LEU A 70 18.31 -20.26 -0.39
N GLU A 71 17.36 -21.15 -0.67
CA GLU A 71 17.59 -22.42 -1.37
C GLU A 71 18.24 -22.17 -2.74
N ASN A 72 17.64 -21.29 -3.55
CA ASN A 72 18.18 -20.92 -4.86
C ASN A 72 19.59 -20.32 -4.75
N MET A 73 19.84 -19.47 -3.75
CA MET A 73 21.19 -18.94 -3.51
C MET A 73 22.17 -20.03 -3.10
N THR A 74 21.74 -21.00 -2.28
CA THR A 74 22.57 -22.13 -1.86
C THR A 74 22.97 -22.98 -3.05
N ASN A 75 22.00 -23.31 -3.89
CA ASN A 75 22.19 -24.06 -5.14
C ASN A 75 23.12 -23.36 -6.12
N ASN A 76 23.09 -22.04 -6.18
CA ASN A 76 23.93 -21.28 -7.10
C ASN A 76 25.39 -21.12 -6.62
N TYR A 77 25.64 -21.09 -5.31
CA TYR A 77 26.94 -20.67 -4.77
C TYR A 77 27.66 -21.66 -3.86
N PHE A 78 26.94 -22.60 -3.23
CA PHE A 78 27.50 -23.44 -2.17
C PHE A 78 27.34 -24.94 -2.41
N GLY A 79 26.27 -25.38 -3.09
CA GLY A 79 26.03 -26.78 -3.40
C GLY A 79 24.55 -27.08 -3.60
N LYS A 80 24.23 -28.27 -4.12
CA LYS A 80 22.85 -28.68 -4.38
C LYS A 80 22.14 -29.11 -3.09
N VAL A 81 21.01 -28.47 -2.83
CA VAL A 81 20.02 -28.78 -1.82
C VAL A 81 18.64 -28.81 -2.46
N GLU A 82 17.76 -29.62 -1.90
CA GLU A 82 16.35 -29.69 -2.27
C GLU A 82 15.55 -29.66 -0.97
N TRP A 83 14.94 -28.51 -0.68
CA TRP A 83 14.24 -28.22 0.57
C TRP A 83 12.72 -28.36 0.45
N ASN A 84 12.19 -28.64 -0.76
CA ASN A 84 10.78 -28.94 -1.01
C ASN A 84 9.79 -27.91 -0.45
N ILE A 85 10.18 -26.63 -0.47
CA ILE A 85 9.36 -25.52 0.08
C ILE A 85 8.06 -25.32 -0.72
N ASN A 86 8.04 -25.75 -1.98
CA ASN A 86 6.84 -25.70 -2.81
C ASN A 86 5.77 -26.69 -2.35
N ASP A 87 6.17 -27.83 -1.78
CA ASP A 87 5.28 -28.88 -1.29
C ASP A 87 4.68 -28.56 0.08
N PHE A 88 5.19 -27.54 0.76
CA PHE A 88 4.59 -27.03 1.98
C PHE A 88 3.19 -26.48 1.69
N GLU A 89 2.18 -27.03 2.36
CA GLU A 89 0.78 -26.60 2.27
C GLU A 89 0.61 -25.22 2.91
N LYS A 90 0.71 -24.18 2.09
CA LYS A 90 0.62 -22.80 2.56
C LYS A 90 -0.82 -22.51 3.00
N PRO A 91 -1.03 -21.90 4.18
CA PRO A 91 -2.37 -21.53 4.62
C PRO A 91 -3.03 -20.58 3.61
N LYS A 92 -4.31 -20.83 3.34
CA LYS A 92 -5.11 -20.02 2.40
C LYS A 92 -5.23 -18.60 2.92
N ARG A 93 -5.04 -17.61 2.04
CA ARG A 93 -5.31 -16.21 2.35
C ARG A 93 -6.80 -15.96 2.21
N SER A 94 -7.55 -15.91 3.31
CA SER A 94 -8.96 -15.49 3.26
C SER A 94 -9.05 -13.99 2.91
N ARG A 95 -10.17 -13.57 2.30
CA ARG A 95 -10.43 -12.15 2.01
C ARG A 95 -10.57 -11.31 3.29
N GLU A 96 -11.06 -11.91 4.37
CA GLU A 96 -11.23 -11.28 5.68
C GLU A 96 -9.88 -10.96 6.34
N ASN A 97 -8.90 -11.87 6.25
CA ASN A 97 -7.56 -11.72 6.82
C ASN A 97 -6.79 -10.50 6.29
N VAL A 98 -7.05 -10.07 5.04
CA VAL A 98 -6.40 -8.89 4.42
C VAL A 98 -7.03 -7.58 4.90
N THR A 99 -8.30 -7.62 5.30
CA THR A 99 -9.06 -6.45 5.76
C THR A 99 -8.69 -6.13 7.21
N GLU A 100 -8.52 -7.15 8.06
CA GLU A 100 -8.01 -7.00 9.44
C GLU A 100 -6.58 -6.45 9.49
N GLN A 101 -5.69 -6.87 8.59
CA GLN A 101 -4.28 -6.44 8.58
C GLN A 101 -4.05 -4.95 8.33
N ARG A 102 -5.02 -4.26 7.71
CA ARG A 102 -4.83 -2.88 7.22
C ARG A 102 -5.80 -1.88 7.84
N GLY A 103 -6.62 -2.33 8.80
CA GLY A 103 -7.71 -1.57 9.42
C GLY A 103 -8.81 -1.20 8.41
N PRO A 104 -10.05 -0.95 8.85
CA PRO A 104 -11.09 -0.42 7.96
C PRO A 104 -10.75 1.03 7.53
N ALA A 105 -11.54 1.59 6.62
CA ALA A 105 -11.55 3.04 6.42
C ALA A 105 -11.91 3.76 7.73
N TYR A 106 -11.50 5.01 7.88
CA TYR A 106 -12.15 5.90 8.85
C TYR A 106 -13.58 6.18 8.40
N LYS A 107 -14.52 6.18 9.34
CA LYS A 107 -15.82 6.84 9.18
C LYS A 107 -15.58 8.33 8.95
N GLU A 108 -16.53 9.01 8.30
CA GLU A 108 -16.41 10.43 7.97
C GLU A 108 -16.08 11.30 9.19
N HIS A 109 -16.86 11.17 10.26
CA HIS A 109 -16.62 11.89 11.52
C HIS A 109 -15.27 11.55 12.18
N GLU A 110 -14.78 10.30 12.07
CA GLU A 110 -13.46 9.93 12.60
C GLU A 110 -12.34 10.62 11.80
N ALA A 111 -12.49 10.69 10.47
CA ALA A 111 -11.54 11.38 9.60
C ALA A 111 -11.53 12.89 9.84
N ASP A 112 -12.71 13.51 9.95
CA ASP A 112 -12.86 14.94 10.24
C ASP A 112 -12.28 15.30 11.60
N ARG A 113 -12.58 14.50 12.63
CA ARG A 113 -12.04 14.68 13.98
C ARG A 113 -10.53 14.51 14.01
N LEU A 114 -9.99 13.47 13.35
CA LEU A 114 -8.55 13.27 13.24
C LEU A 114 -7.84 14.47 12.61
N ILE A 115 -8.37 15.00 11.50
CA ILE A 115 -7.79 16.15 10.82
C ILE A 115 -7.88 17.39 11.70
N SER A 116 -9.04 17.63 12.33
CA SER A 116 -9.26 18.80 13.21
C SER A 116 -8.32 18.81 14.41
N GLU A 117 -8.15 17.66 15.09
CA GLU A 117 -7.19 17.55 16.19
C GLU A 117 -5.74 17.63 15.72
N MET A 118 -5.43 17.11 14.52
CA MET A 118 -4.09 17.25 13.94
C MET A 118 -3.77 18.72 13.63
N VAL A 119 -4.73 19.53 13.18
CA VAL A 119 -4.52 20.97 12.90
C VAL A 119 -4.00 21.70 14.15
N ARG A 120 -4.53 21.35 15.34
CA ARG A 120 -4.11 21.94 16.61
C ARG A 120 -2.66 21.62 16.99
N GLN A 121 -2.10 20.53 16.47
CA GLN A 121 -0.76 20.04 16.82
C GLN A 121 0.27 20.30 15.71
N ASP A 122 -0.13 20.15 14.45
CA ASP A 122 0.69 20.32 13.26
C ASP A 122 -0.21 20.47 12.03
N LYS A 123 -0.45 21.72 11.63
CA LYS A 123 -1.23 22.07 10.43
C LYS A 123 -0.73 21.36 9.17
N ARG A 124 0.59 21.19 9.01
CA ARG A 124 1.17 20.57 7.81
C ARG A 124 0.92 19.07 7.77
N ALA A 125 0.95 18.40 8.92
CA ALA A 125 0.54 17.00 9.04
C ALA A 125 -0.96 16.81 8.79
N ALA A 126 -1.79 17.74 9.24
CA ALA A 126 -3.22 17.74 8.95
C ALA A 126 -3.49 17.93 7.44
N ASP A 127 -2.78 18.85 6.80
CA ASP A 127 -2.85 19.08 5.36
C ASP A 127 -2.42 17.83 4.57
N ALA A 128 -1.39 17.12 5.03
CA ALA A 128 -1.01 15.85 4.42
C ALA A 128 -2.12 14.78 4.53
N LEU A 129 -2.81 14.69 5.67
CA LEU A 129 -3.96 13.78 5.83
C LEU A 129 -5.12 14.17 4.92
N LEU A 130 -5.46 15.46 4.87
CA LEU A 130 -6.52 15.98 4.01
C LEU A 130 -6.20 15.77 2.53
N PHE A 131 -4.94 15.94 2.14
CA PHE A 131 -4.47 15.66 0.78
C PHE A 131 -4.58 14.17 0.42
N ILE A 132 -4.22 13.26 1.33
CA ILE A 132 -4.42 11.81 1.12
C ILE A 132 -5.92 11.50 0.99
N ARG A 133 -6.76 12.12 1.81
CA ARG A 133 -8.23 11.96 1.73
C ARG A 133 -8.80 12.48 0.42
N ALA A 134 -8.25 13.56 -0.13
CA ALA A 134 -8.74 14.16 -1.38
C ALA A 134 -8.29 13.40 -2.64
N THR A 135 -7.15 12.70 -2.58
CA THR A 135 -6.47 12.16 -3.79
C THR A 135 -6.24 10.65 -3.77
N GLY A 136 -6.39 10.01 -2.61
CA GLY A 136 -6.05 8.60 -2.43
C GLY A 136 -4.56 8.29 -2.68
N CYS A 137 -3.68 9.29 -2.64
CA CYS A 137 -2.25 9.10 -2.89
C CYS A 137 -1.59 8.16 -1.87
N ARG A 138 -0.40 7.66 -2.18
CA ARG A 138 0.39 6.84 -1.26
C ARG A 138 1.15 7.72 -0.27
N ALA A 139 1.54 7.15 0.88
CA ALA A 139 2.38 7.85 1.85
C ALA A 139 3.70 8.32 1.21
N GLU A 140 4.28 7.52 0.31
CA GLU A 140 5.50 7.88 -0.41
C GLU A 140 5.37 9.15 -1.27
N THR A 141 4.15 9.53 -1.70
CA THR A 141 3.89 10.78 -2.41
C THR A 141 3.97 12.01 -1.50
N ILE A 142 3.78 11.82 -0.19
CA ILE A 142 3.89 12.88 0.82
C ILE A 142 5.29 12.91 1.40
N PHE A 143 5.78 11.77 1.88
CA PHE A 143 6.97 11.67 2.72
C PHE A 143 8.25 11.32 1.95
N GLY A 144 8.17 11.19 0.63
CA GLY A 144 9.26 10.67 -0.18
C GLY A 144 9.54 9.19 0.07
N ARG A 145 10.37 8.61 -0.79
CA ARG A 145 10.78 7.21 -0.70
C ARG A 145 12.05 7.09 0.12
N GLN A 146 12.07 6.20 1.09
CA GLN A 146 13.31 5.86 1.79
C GLN A 146 14.24 5.10 0.83
N MET A 147 15.44 5.66 0.66
CA MET A 147 16.51 5.14 -0.19
C MET A 147 17.75 4.91 0.68
N LYS A 148 18.56 3.92 0.31
CA LYS A 148 19.85 3.66 0.94
C LYS A 148 20.94 3.94 -0.11
N LYS A 149 21.95 4.76 0.22
CA LYS A 149 23.13 5.02 -0.62
C LYS A 149 24.35 4.41 0.05
N GLY A 150 25.14 3.67 -0.74
CA GLY A 150 26.34 2.95 -0.28
C GLY A 150 26.08 1.50 0.15
N GLY A 151 27.13 0.68 0.15
CA GLY A 151 27.15 -0.69 0.66
C GLY A 151 27.98 -0.79 1.94
N LYS A 152 27.68 -1.78 2.78
CA LYS A 152 28.48 -2.09 3.97
C LYS A 152 29.82 -2.66 3.50
N VAL A 153 30.86 -1.84 3.50
CA VAL A 153 32.23 -2.33 3.25
C VAL A 153 32.81 -2.71 4.61
N VAL A 154 33.18 -3.98 4.76
CA VAL A 154 33.89 -4.49 5.93
C VAL A 154 35.31 -4.79 5.49
N VAL A 155 36.29 -4.13 6.09
CA VAL A 155 37.72 -4.41 5.90
C VAL A 155 38.27 -4.82 7.26
N ASN A 156 38.88 -6.01 7.35
CA ASN A 156 39.44 -6.57 8.59
C ASN A 156 38.46 -6.58 9.78
N GLY A 157 37.19 -6.94 9.52
CA GLY A 157 36.14 -6.97 10.56
C GLY A 157 35.56 -5.61 10.94
N VAL A 158 36.12 -4.50 10.45
CA VAL A 158 35.67 -3.13 10.73
C VAL A 158 34.80 -2.59 9.60
N VAL A 159 33.64 -2.01 9.95
CA VAL A 159 32.75 -1.37 8.98
C VAL A 159 33.31 -0.02 8.57
N VAL A 160 33.96 0.05 7.41
CA VAL A 160 34.60 1.28 6.88
C VAL A 160 33.66 2.16 6.07
N LYS A 161 32.53 1.65 5.59
CA LYS A 161 31.52 2.46 4.89
C LYS A 161 30.11 2.03 5.30
N GLY A 162 29.45 2.87 6.09
CA GLY A 162 28.08 2.64 6.54
C GLY A 162 27.06 2.95 5.45
N THR A 163 25.96 2.19 5.41
CA THR A 163 24.82 2.50 4.55
C THR A 163 24.14 3.78 5.04
N LYS A 164 24.17 4.86 4.25
CA LYS A 164 23.42 6.08 4.57
C LYS A 164 21.98 5.94 4.07
N VAL A 165 21.03 6.03 5.00
CA VAL A 165 19.61 6.10 4.69
C VAL A 165 19.27 7.57 4.40
N PHE A 166 18.67 7.85 3.24
CA PHE A 166 18.15 9.17 2.88
C PHE A 166 16.72 9.04 2.34
N ARG A 167 16.01 10.17 2.23
CA ARG A 167 14.68 10.20 1.58
C ARG A 167 14.80 10.87 0.22
N ASP A 168 14.36 10.16 -0.80
CA ASP A 168 14.23 10.65 -2.16
C ASP A 168 12.83 11.27 -2.33
N PHE A 169 12.81 12.58 -2.59
CA PHE A 169 11.60 13.37 -2.79
C PHE A 169 11.32 13.66 -4.27
N SER A 170 12.02 13.03 -5.22
CA SER A 170 11.75 13.16 -6.66
C SER A 170 10.31 12.83 -7.06
N LYS A 171 9.63 12.03 -6.21
CA LYS A 171 8.23 11.62 -6.37
C LYS A 171 7.24 12.35 -5.46
N ALA A 172 7.73 13.26 -4.62
CA ALA A 172 6.88 14.05 -3.75
C ALA A 172 5.99 14.97 -4.59
N VAL A 173 4.76 15.20 -4.11
CA VAL A 173 3.86 16.15 -4.79
C VAL A 173 4.42 17.58 -4.73
N LYS A 174 4.29 18.28 -5.85
CA LYS A 174 4.65 19.69 -6.05
C LYS A 174 3.42 20.47 -6.52
N ALA A 175 3.41 21.78 -6.33
CA ALA A 175 2.32 22.66 -6.76
C ALA A 175 2.01 22.52 -8.26
N GLU A 176 3.03 22.44 -9.12
CA GLU A 176 2.92 22.23 -10.58
C GLU A 176 2.13 20.97 -10.99
N ARG A 177 1.92 20.02 -10.07
CA ARG A 177 1.17 18.79 -10.32
C ARG A 177 -0.30 18.89 -9.96
N ILE A 178 -0.74 20.02 -9.43
CA ILE A 178 -2.14 20.31 -9.08
C ILE A 178 -2.69 21.25 -10.15
N ASP A 179 -3.56 20.71 -11.01
CA ASP A 179 -4.28 21.49 -12.02
C ASP A 179 -5.59 21.97 -11.40
N LEU A 180 -5.58 23.22 -10.91
CA LEU A 180 -6.70 23.86 -10.23
C LEU A 180 -7.91 24.06 -11.15
N VAL A 181 -7.68 24.26 -12.46
CA VAL A 181 -8.73 24.45 -13.47
C VAL A 181 -9.47 23.13 -13.67
N LYS A 182 -8.73 22.07 -13.98
CA LYS A 182 -9.32 20.74 -14.21
C LYS A 182 -9.76 20.05 -12.92
N GLY A 183 -9.32 20.52 -11.76
CA GLY A 183 -9.60 19.86 -10.48
C GLY A 183 -8.89 18.52 -10.38
N THR A 184 -7.64 18.44 -10.84
CA THR A 184 -6.88 17.18 -10.88
C THR A 184 -5.50 17.28 -10.26
N VAL A 185 -4.97 16.14 -9.80
CA VAL A 185 -3.60 16.00 -9.30
C VAL A 185 -2.89 14.89 -10.05
N THR A 186 -1.66 15.16 -10.51
CA THR A 186 -0.76 14.16 -11.07
C THR A 186 0.15 13.56 -10.00
N LEU A 187 0.02 12.26 -9.77
CA LEU A 187 0.74 11.52 -8.73
C LEU A 187 1.78 10.60 -9.36
N THR A 188 2.99 10.53 -8.78
CA THR A 188 4.00 9.53 -9.14
C THR A 188 4.03 8.43 -8.10
N GLU A 189 3.83 7.19 -8.55
CA GLU A 189 3.63 6.03 -7.71
C GLU A 189 4.84 5.07 -7.73
N LYS A 190 4.70 3.93 -7.02
CA LYS A 190 5.70 2.86 -7.03
C LYS A 190 5.96 2.38 -8.47
N GLY A 191 7.23 2.17 -8.81
CA GLY A 191 7.65 1.81 -10.17
C GLY A 191 7.74 2.99 -11.15
N GLY A 192 7.54 4.24 -10.70
CA GLY A 192 7.69 5.42 -11.57
C GLY A 192 6.43 5.74 -12.39
N LYS A 193 5.39 4.93 -12.27
CA LYS A 193 4.11 5.15 -12.95
C LYS A 193 3.48 6.45 -12.48
N THR A 194 3.09 7.28 -13.44
CA THR A 194 2.30 8.49 -13.23
C THR A 194 0.83 8.21 -13.45
N ARG A 195 -0.03 8.88 -12.68
CA ARG A 195 -1.48 8.86 -12.87
C ARG A 195 -2.08 10.20 -12.47
N THR A 196 -3.13 10.60 -13.16
CA THR A 196 -3.89 11.81 -12.85
C THR A 196 -5.18 11.41 -12.16
N VAL A 197 -5.53 12.10 -11.08
CA VAL A 197 -6.71 11.84 -10.25
C VAL A 197 -7.51 13.12 -10.12
N ALA A 198 -8.81 13.05 -10.39
CA ALA A 198 -9.71 14.15 -10.08
C ALA A 198 -10.00 14.18 -8.57
N TYR A 199 -9.95 15.36 -7.96
CA TYR A 199 -10.39 15.57 -6.58
C TYR A 199 -11.76 16.26 -6.56
N ASP A 200 -12.51 16.06 -5.47
CA ASP A 200 -13.82 16.68 -5.27
C ASP A 200 -13.68 18.21 -5.10
N ARG A 201 -14.55 19.00 -5.74
CA ARG A 201 -14.54 20.46 -5.69
C ARG A 201 -14.68 21.02 -4.27
N LYS A 202 -15.18 20.26 -3.29
CA LYS A 202 -15.12 20.67 -1.88
C LYS A 202 -13.69 20.89 -1.36
N TYR A 203 -12.69 20.24 -1.97
CA TYR A 203 -11.28 20.44 -1.66
C TYR A 203 -10.61 21.55 -2.48
N GLN A 204 -11.35 22.28 -3.34
CA GLN A 204 -10.79 23.29 -4.25
C GLN A 204 -10.02 24.38 -3.50
N LYS A 205 -10.64 25.02 -2.50
CA LYS A 205 -9.99 26.05 -1.66
C LYS A 205 -8.75 25.53 -0.95
N PHE A 206 -8.77 24.27 -0.54
CA PHE A 206 -7.62 23.61 0.08
C PHE A 206 -6.47 23.43 -0.92
N MET A 207 -6.77 22.97 -2.14
CA MET A 207 -5.78 22.80 -3.20
C MET A 207 -5.18 24.14 -3.66
N GLU A 208 -6.00 25.17 -3.80
CA GLU A 208 -5.57 26.54 -4.10
C GLU A 208 -4.57 27.04 -3.05
N ARG A 209 -4.91 26.88 -1.76
CA ARG A 209 -4.02 27.22 -0.66
C ARG A 209 -2.69 26.46 -0.74
N LEU A 210 -2.72 25.15 -0.99
CA LEU A 210 -1.48 24.36 -1.11
C LEU A 210 -0.57 24.84 -2.24
N VAL A 211 -1.15 25.21 -3.40
CA VAL A 211 -0.42 25.73 -4.56
C VAL A 211 0.18 27.10 -4.25
N ASN A 212 -0.62 28.01 -3.68
CA ASN A 212 -0.19 29.38 -3.36
C ASN A 212 0.89 29.42 -2.28
N ASP A 213 0.78 28.56 -1.25
CA ASP A 213 1.74 28.52 -0.15
C ASP A 213 3.07 27.83 -0.56
N ASN A 214 3.11 27.11 -1.68
CA ASN A 214 4.28 26.29 -2.08
C ASN A 214 4.59 26.37 -3.60
N PRO A 215 4.78 27.57 -4.18
CA PRO A 215 4.79 27.74 -5.63
C PRO A 215 5.94 27.01 -6.36
N THR A 216 7.07 26.81 -5.71
CA THR A 216 8.30 26.28 -6.34
C THR A 216 8.87 25.03 -5.67
N SER A 217 8.23 24.56 -4.59
CA SER A 217 8.75 23.48 -3.76
C SER A 217 7.79 22.29 -3.67
N SER A 218 8.32 21.15 -3.23
CA SER A 218 7.48 20.02 -2.86
C SER A 218 6.72 20.31 -1.57
N ILE A 219 5.39 20.22 -1.64
CA ILE A 219 4.43 20.72 -0.65
C ILE A 219 4.70 20.16 0.76
N PHE A 220 5.08 18.89 0.87
CA PHE A 220 5.21 18.17 2.14
C PHE A 220 6.65 17.80 2.53
N VAL A 221 7.67 18.33 1.83
CA VAL A 221 9.08 18.02 2.11
C VAL A 221 9.47 18.40 3.54
N GLY A 222 10.11 17.46 4.24
CA GLY A 222 10.54 17.62 5.63
C GLY A 222 9.57 17.04 6.67
N LEU A 223 8.33 16.69 6.28
CA LEU A 223 7.46 15.93 7.17
C LEU A 223 8.05 14.54 7.44
N LYS A 224 8.10 14.16 8.71
CA LYS A 224 8.59 12.85 9.15
C LYS A 224 7.43 11.88 9.31
N GLN A 225 7.39 10.86 8.45
CA GLN A 225 6.36 9.82 8.48
C GLN A 225 6.16 9.22 9.90
N PRO A 226 7.21 8.80 10.65
CA PRO A 226 7.02 8.25 12.00
C PRO A 226 6.35 9.23 12.97
N THR A 227 6.70 10.52 12.89
CA THR A 227 6.09 11.56 13.72
C THR A 227 4.59 11.68 13.46
N VAL A 228 4.18 11.67 12.19
CA VAL A 228 2.76 11.72 11.82
C VAL A 228 2.03 10.46 12.30
N TYR A 229 2.61 9.28 12.14
CA TYR A 229 2.00 8.03 12.65
C TYR A 229 1.82 8.04 14.17
N ASN A 230 2.82 8.51 14.92
CA ASN A 230 2.74 8.59 16.38
C ASN A 230 1.63 9.56 16.82
N ARG A 231 1.50 10.71 16.14
CA ARG A 231 0.41 11.66 16.41
C ARG A 231 -0.96 11.09 16.08
N ILE A 232 -1.11 10.39 14.94
CA ILE A 232 -2.36 9.70 14.62
C ILE A 232 -2.71 8.71 15.73
N LYS A 233 -1.75 7.87 16.15
CA LYS A 233 -1.97 6.88 17.22
C LYS A 233 -2.44 7.55 18.52
N ARG A 234 -1.79 8.66 18.91
CA ARG A 234 -2.16 9.43 20.11
C ARG A 234 -3.57 10.03 20.00
N ILE A 235 -3.84 10.81 18.94
CA ILE A 235 -5.15 11.45 18.74
C ILE A 235 -6.26 10.41 18.73
N SER A 236 -6.07 9.31 17.99
CA SER A 236 -7.04 8.21 17.94
C SER A 236 -7.33 7.62 19.32
N SER A 237 -6.29 7.42 20.15
CA SER A 237 -6.45 6.97 21.53
C SER A 237 -7.24 7.96 22.39
N GLU A 238 -6.92 9.26 22.30
CA GLU A 238 -7.57 10.32 23.08
C GLU A 238 -9.03 10.56 22.67
N THR A 239 -9.36 10.30 21.41
CA THR A 239 -10.69 10.57 20.84
C THR A 239 -11.61 9.35 20.81
N GLY A 240 -11.12 8.17 21.21
CA GLY A 240 -11.93 6.96 21.37
C GLY A 240 -12.18 6.19 20.07
N PHE A 241 -11.32 6.31 19.05
CA PHE A 241 -11.39 5.47 17.85
C PHE A 241 -10.06 4.79 17.51
N THR A 242 -10.12 3.69 16.77
CA THR A 242 -8.90 2.96 16.37
C THR A 242 -8.11 3.73 15.31
N GLY A 243 -6.84 4.06 15.62
CA GLY A 243 -5.94 4.69 14.66
C GLY A 243 -5.61 3.74 13.49
N ARG A 244 -5.97 4.13 12.26
CA ARG A 244 -5.75 3.34 11.03
C ARG A 244 -4.59 3.87 10.18
N GLY A 245 -3.83 4.83 10.72
CA GLY A 245 -2.70 5.47 10.05
C GLY A 245 -3.07 6.17 8.74
N LEU A 246 -2.05 6.45 7.92
CA LEU A 246 -2.21 7.07 6.60
C LEU A 246 -2.96 6.18 5.60
N HIS A 247 -2.81 4.86 5.74
CA HIS A 247 -3.47 3.91 4.85
C HIS A 247 -4.98 3.88 5.08
N GLY A 248 -5.44 4.04 6.32
CA GLY A 248 -6.85 4.24 6.65
C GLY A 248 -7.46 5.44 5.92
N MET A 249 -6.72 6.55 5.81
CA MET A 249 -7.20 7.75 5.11
C MET A 249 -7.31 7.52 3.59
N ARG A 250 -6.37 6.78 3.00
CA ARG A 250 -6.47 6.32 1.61
C ARG A 250 -7.66 5.39 1.39
N LYS A 251 -8.01 4.54 2.37
CA LYS A 251 -9.23 3.72 2.34
C LYS A 251 -10.48 4.59 2.43
N THR A 252 -10.50 5.62 3.26
CA THR A 252 -11.60 6.59 3.34
C THR A 252 -11.86 7.26 1.99
N PHE A 253 -10.80 7.71 1.29
CA PHE A 253 -10.93 8.19 -0.11
C PHE A 253 -11.58 7.12 -1.00
N ALA A 254 -11.10 5.88 -0.95
CA ALA A 254 -11.59 4.82 -1.82
C ALA A 254 -13.08 4.48 -1.58
N VAL A 255 -13.50 4.44 -0.30
CA VAL A 255 -14.90 4.20 0.08
C VAL A 255 -15.80 5.35 -0.40
N GLN A 256 -15.39 6.60 -0.12
CA GLN A 256 -16.15 7.78 -0.56
C GLN A 256 -16.26 7.82 -2.09
N ARG A 257 -15.14 7.66 -2.79
CA ARG A 257 -15.10 7.72 -4.24
C ARG A 257 -15.89 6.60 -4.92
N HIS A 258 -15.93 5.42 -4.31
CA HIS A 258 -16.80 4.33 -4.75
C HIS A 258 -18.28 4.72 -4.65
N ALA A 259 -18.69 5.30 -3.52
CA ALA A 259 -20.06 5.76 -3.32
C ALA A 259 -20.44 6.83 -4.36
N ASP A 260 -19.56 7.80 -4.62
CA ASP A 260 -19.75 8.82 -5.66
C ASP A 260 -19.94 8.20 -7.04
N TYR A 261 -19.15 7.18 -7.40
CA TYR A 261 -19.28 6.48 -8.67
C TYR A 261 -20.56 5.68 -8.79
N THR A 262 -20.94 4.96 -7.74
CA THR A 262 -22.23 4.26 -7.70
C THR A 262 -23.38 5.23 -7.89
N HIS A 263 -23.36 6.37 -7.19
CA HIS A 263 -24.36 7.42 -7.32
C HIS A 263 -24.40 7.98 -8.75
N ARG A 264 -23.25 8.38 -9.30
CA ARG A 264 -23.14 8.92 -10.66
C ARG A 264 -23.61 7.94 -11.74
N ILE A 265 -23.28 6.65 -11.60
CA ILE A 265 -23.77 5.62 -12.53
C ILE A 265 -25.29 5.56 -12.46
N ASN A 266 -25.88 5.53 -11.26
CA ASN A 266 -27.33 5.50 -11.09
C ASN A 266 -28.01 6.75 -11.66
N GLU A 267 -27.42 7.94 -11.50
CA GLU A 267 -27.94 9.16 -12.15
C GLU A 267 -27.98 9.03 -13.68
N LEU A 268 -26.90 8.55 -14.29
CA LEU A 268 -26.80 8.39 -15.75
C LEU A 268 -27.76 7.31 -16.25
N VAL A 269 -27.90 6.21 -15.51
CA VAL A 269 -28.87 5.14 -15.78
C VAL A 269 -30.30 5.69 -15.73
N ASN A 270 -30.66 6.44 -14.69
CA ASN A 270 -31.99 7.03 -14.54
C ASN A 270 -32.31 8.04 -15.64
N LYS A 271 -31.32 8.81 -16.09
CA LYS A 271 -31.43 9.74 -17.23
C LYS A 271 -31.39 9.04 -18.59
N LYS A 272 -31.18 7.72 -18.63
CA LYS A 272 -30.93 6.92 -19.84
C LYS A 272 -29.77 7.44 -20.70
N ASP A 273 -28.82 8.14 -20.09
CA ASP A 273 -27.65 8.71 -20.75
C ASP A 273 -26.52 7.67 -20.87
N TRP A 274 -26.75 6.68 -21.72
CA TRP A 274 -25.80 5.59 -21.97
C TRP A 274 -24.52 6.09 -22.65
N LEU A 275 -24.57 7.21 -23.38
CA LEU A 275 -23.41 7.76 -24.09
C LEU A 275 -22.39 8.32 -23.08
N THR A 276 -22.86 9.13 -22.13
CA THR A 276 -22.02 9.65 -21.05
C THR A 276 -21.53 8.52 -20.15
N LEU A 277 -22.39 7.55 -19.83
CA LEU A 277 -21.99 6.37 -19.04
C LEU A 277 -20.85 5.58 -19.70
N SER A 278 -20.95 5.32 -21.00
CA SER A 278 -19.92 4.63 -21.78
C SER A 278 -18.60 5.39 -21.76
N LYS A 279 -18.64 6.72 -21.97
CA LYS A 279 -17.44 7.58 -21.97
C LYS A 279 -16.81 7.71 -20.59
N GLU A 280 -17.57 8.09 -19.57
CA GLU A 280 -17.07 8.38 -18.22
C GLU A 280 -16.48 7.13 -17.53
N PHE A 281 -17.15 5.98 -17.70
CA PHE A 281 -16.79 4.72 -17.03
C PHE A 281 -16.10 3.71 -17.94
N GLN A 282 -15.81 4.09 -19.20
CA GLN A 282 -15.07 3.28 -20.17
C GLN A 282 -15.66 1.87 -20.37
N THR A 283 -16.98 1.78 -20.43
CA THR A 283 -17.71 0.54 -20.73
C THR A 283 -18.16 0.53 -22.19
N SER A 284 -18.31 -0.66 -22.78
CA SER A 284 -18.84 -0.77 -24.15
C SER A 284 -20.24 -0.18 -24.26
N GLU A 285 -20.59 0.35 -25.44
CA GLU A 285 -21.91 0.92 -25.68
C GLU A 285 -23.03 -0.09 -25.43
N GLN A 286 -22.85 -1.34 -25.87
CA GLN A 286 -23.83 -2.40 -25.66
C GLN A 286 -24.12 -2.59 -24.17
N LYS A 287 -23.06 -2.63 -23.34
CA LYS A 287 -23.19 -2.80 -21.89
C LYS A 287 -23.76 -1.56 -21.20
N ALA A 288 -23.45 -0.35 -21.69
CA ALA A 288 -24.07 0.89 -21.20
C ALA A 288 -25.57 0.94 -21.50
N LYS A 289 -25.96 0.61 -22.74
CA LYS A 289 -27.36 0.53 -23.18
C LYS A 289 -28.13 -0.52 -22.37
N GLU A 290 -27.52 -1.68 -22.13
CA GLU A 290 -28.10 -2.74 -21.29
C GLU A 290 -28.31 -2.26 -19.85
N LEU A 291 -27.30 -1.61 -19.24
CA LEU A 291 -27.40 -1.11 -17.87
C LEU A 291 -28.52 -0.07 -17.70
N CYS A 292 -28.71 0.81 -18.70
CA CYS A 292 -29.81 1.77 -18.73
C CYS A 292 -31.20 1.13 -18.90
N ARG A 293 -31.28 -0.06 -19.52
CA ARG A 293 -32.53 -0.81 -19.69
C ARG A 293 -32.88 -1.64 -18.45
N LYS A 294 -31.87 -2.30 -17.87
CA LYS A 294 -32.02 -3.22 -16.74
C LYS A 294 -30.88 -2.99 -15.74
N PRO A 295 -31.03 -2.03 -14.81
CA PRO A 295 -30.01 -1.78 -13.80
C PRO A 295 -29.87 -2.99 -12.90
N TYR A 296 -28.67 -3.55 -12.87
CA TYR A 296 -28.32 -4.64 -11.96
C TYR A 296 -27.30 -4.13 -10.94
N THR A 297 -27.63 -4.18 -9.64
CA THR A 297 -26.80 -3.63 -8.55
C THR A 297 -25.35 -4.13 -8.62
N LYS A 298 -25.16 -5.41 -8.94
CA LYS A 298 -23.83 -6.03 -9.10
C LYS A 298 -23.05 -5.43 -10.28
N THR A 299 -23.72 -5.05 -11.37
CA THR A 299 -23.07 -4.45 -12.54
C THR A 299 -22.65 -3.02 -12.26
N VAL A 300 -23.49 -2.26 -11.54
CA VAL A 300 -23.15 -0.90 -11.06
C VAL A 300 -21.93 -0.95 -10.13
N ASP A 301 -21.95 -1.82 -9.11
CA ASP A 301 -20.84 -2.00 -8.16
C ASP A 301 -19.54 -2.39 -8.89
N ASN A 302 -19.59 -3.34 -9.81
CA ASN A 302 -18.40 -3.71 -10.60
C ASN A 302 -17.87 -2.56 -11.45
N LEU A 303 -18.74 -1.76 -12.08
CA LEU A 303 -18.33 -0.64 -12.91
C LEU A 303 -17.69 0.48 -12.07
N ALA A 304 -18.29 0.79 -10.91
CA ALA A 304 -17.72 1.73 -9.94
C ALA A 304 -16.32 1.28 -9.45
N ARG A 305 -16.15 -0.02 -9.18
CA ARG A 305 -14.86 -0.60 -8.77
C ARG A 305 -13.81 -0.59 -9.88
N LEU A 306 -14.19 -0.85 -11.12
CA LEU A 306 -13.26 -0.76 -12.26
C LEU A 306 -12.73 0.66 -12.42
N LYS A 307 -13.61 1.66 -12.33
CA LYS A 307 -13.22 3.07 -12.34
C LYS A 307 -12.29 3.40 -11.18
N LEU A 308 -12.67 3.02 -9.95
CA LEU A 308 -11.85 3.24 -8.76
C LEU A 308 -10.48 2.54 -8.84
N THR A 309 -10.41 1.35 -9.46
CA THR A 309 -9.15 0.61 -9.67
C THR A 309 -8.16 1.46 -10.45
N LYS A 310 -8.64 2.10 -11.53
CA LYS A 310 -7.86 3.03 -12.35
C LYS A 310 -7.43 4.25 -11.53
N ASP A 311 -8.35 4.84 -10.79
CA ASP A 311 -8.11 6.03 -9.97
C ASP A 311 -7.33 5.78 -8.67
N LEU A 312 -7.00 4.52 -8.36
CA LEU A 312 -6.03 4.17 -7.30
C LEU A 312 -4.68 3.73 -7.87
N GLY A 313 -4.56 3.63 -9.19
CA GLY A 313 -3.37 3.12 -9.88
C GLY A 313 -3.13 1.64 -9.61
N HIS A 314 -4.20 0.85 -9.57
CA HIS A 314 -4.17 -0.60 -9.45
C HIS A 314 -4.49 -1.25 -10.80
N ASN A 315 -4.03 -2.48 -10.99
CA ASN A 315 -4.23 -3.24 -12.25
C ASN A 315 -5.27 -4.36 -12.09
N ARG A 316 -5.91 -4.46 -10.92
CA ARG A 316 -6.70 -5.61 -10.50
C ARG A 316 -7.86 -5.15 -9.63
N ILE A 317 -9.08 -5.47 -10.05
CA ILE A 317 -10.30 -5.12 -9.31
C ILE A 317 -10.30 -5.77 -7.91
N GLU A 318 -9.68 -6.95 -7.77
CA GLU A 318 -9.47 -7.69 -6.52
C GLU A 318 -8.78 -6.84 -5.45
N VAL A 319 -7.95 -5.89 -5.88
CA VAL A 319 -7.24 -4.98 -4.98
C VAL A 319 -8.20 -3.93 -4.42
N THR A 320 -9.22 -3.50 -5.17
CA THR A 320 -10.23 -2.54 -4.68
C THR A 320 -11.18 -3.14 -3.65
N PHE A 321 -11.44 -4.44 -3.70
CA PHE A 321 -12.18 -5.14 -2.64
C PHE A 321 -11.49 -5.08 -1.26
N ARG A 322 -10.17 -4.82 -1.22
CA ARG A 322 -9.43 -4.60 0.04
C ARG A 322 -9.62 -3.20 0.62
N TYR A 323 -10.16 -2.27 -0.17
CA TYR A 323 -10.44 -0.89 0.24
C TYR A 323 -11.93 -0.68 0.50
N VAL A 324 -12.78 -1.29 -0.34
CA VAL A 324 -14.24 -1.23 -0.23
C VAL A 324 -14.74 -2.66 -0.18
N PRO A 325 -15.09 -3.21 1.00
CA PRO A 325 -15.67 -4.55 1.10
C PRO A 325 -16.98 -4.65 0.28
N LYS A 326 -17.42 -5.87 -0.03
CA LYS A 326 -18.77 -6.05 -0.54
C LYS A 326 -19.74 -5.75 0.58
N THR A 327 -20.73 -4.91 0.33
CA THR A 327 -21.98 -4.95 1.09
C THR A 327 -22.61 -6.32 0.81
N VAL A 328 -22.80 -7.10 1.87
CA VAL A 328 -23.52 -8.38 1.82
C VAL A 328 -24.98 -8.11 1.52
#